data_AF-A0A1C6LA62-F1
#
_entry.id   AF-A0A1C6LA62-F1
#
_cell.length_a   1.000
_cell.length_b   1.000
_cell.length_c   1.000
_cell.angle_alpha   90.00
_cell.angle_beta   90.00
_cell.angle_gamma   90.00
#
_symmetry.space_group_name_H-M   'P 1'
#
loop_
_entity.id
_entity.type
_entity.pdbx_description
1 polymer ?
#
loop_
_entity_poly.entity_id
_entity_poly.type
_entity_poly.pdbx_seq_one_letter_code
_entity_poly.pdbx_strand_id
1 'polypeptide(L)'
;MLDYECLFSNHLYEKLKGVIKGGIFVKVNENDSLVVEIKRKDGNNFGVSFTDFSNRILNGFTTEYEVYEVTRKYRKYVMEQFFK
;
A
#
# COMPACT_ATOMS: atom_id res chain seq x y z
N MET A 1 -2.20 19.44 -5.57
CA MET A 1 -2.39 17.98 -5.69
C MET A 1 -1.21 17.23 -5.11
N LEU A 2 0.04 17.59 -5.47
CA LEU A 2 1.28 16.99 -4.94
C LEU A 2 1.34 16.89 -3.40
N ASP A 3 0.92 17.94 -2.68
CA ASP A 3 0.98 17.96 -1.20
C ASP A 3 0.04 16.92 -0.55
N TYR A 4 -1.14 16.70 -1.13
CA TYR A 4 -2.11 15.73 -0.60
C TYR A 4 -1.71 14.29 -0.90
N GLU A 5 -1.22 14.02 -2.10
CA GLU A 5 -0.67 12.71 -2.48
C GLU A 5 0.48 12.31 -1.56
N CYS A 6 1.39 13.27 -1.30
CA CYS A 6 2.51 13.09 -0.38
C CYS A 6 2.02 12.84 1.06
N LEU A 7 1.10 13.67 1.56
CA LEU A 7 0.54 13.53 2.91
C LEU A 7 -0.17 12.18 3.10
N PHE A 8 -0.99 11.78 2.13
CA PHE A 8 -1.68 10.49 2.16
C PHE A 8 -0.68 9.32 2.13
N SER A 9 0.30 9.38 1.20
CA SER A 9 1.31 8.34 1.05
C SER A 9 2.16 8.18 2.32
N ASN A 10 2.58 9.28 2.93
CA ASN A 10 3.36 9.28 4.18
C ASN A 10 2.54 8.72 5.35
N HIS A 11 1.28 9.13 5.48
CA HIS A 11 0.41 8.64 6.55
C HIS A 11 0.12 7.14 6.39
N LEU A 12 -0.13 6.67 5.16
CA LEU A 12 -0.28 5.24 4.87
C LEU A 12 1.00 4.47 5.17
N TYR A 13 2.16 5.00 4.79
CA TYR A 13 3.46 4.41 5.09
C TYR A 13 3.68 4.21 6.60
N GLU A 14 3.46 5.24 7.42
CA GLU A 14 3.64 5.16 8.88
C GLU A 14 2.74 4.09 9.51
N LYS A 15 1.48 3.99 9.04
CA LYS A 15 0.56 2.95 9.51
C LYS A 15 0.99 1.55 9.08
N LEU A 16 1.39 1.36 7.83
CA LEU A 16 1.85 0.05 7.33
C LEU A 16 3.13 -0.40 8.02
N LYS A 17 4.05 0.52 8.32
CA LYS A 17 5.28 0.26 9.08
C LYS A 17 5.02 -0.28 10.48
N GLY A 18 3.92 0.12 11.12
CA GLY A 18 3.48 -0.43 12.41
C GLY A 18 3.00 -1.88 12.36
N VAL A 19 2.58 -2.36 11.18
CA VAL A 19 1.93 -3.67 11.02
C VAL A 19 2.81 -4.69 10.30
N ILE A 20 3.64 -4.23 9.35
CA ILE A 20 4.41 -5.09 8.45
C ILE A 20 5.90 -4.92 8.69
N LYS A 21 6.61 -6.03 8.92
CA LYS A 21 8.08 -6.06 8.99
C LYS A 21 8.67 -6.24 7.59
N GLY A 22 9.24 -5.19 7.02
CA GLY A 22 9.87 -5.21 5.70
C GLY A 22 10.25 -3.80 5.24
N GLY A 23 10.89 -3.70 4.08
CA GLY A 23 11.06 -2.42 3.41
C GLY A 23 9.76 -2.01 2.73
N ILE A 24 9.10 -0.96 3.21
CA ILE A 24 7.81 -0.51 2.68
C ILE A 24 8.02 0.73 1.83
N PHE A 25 7.44 0.74 0.65
CA PHE A 25 7.42 1.89 -0.26
C PHE A 25 5.98 2.21 -0.60
N VAL A 26 5.59 3.48 -0.45
CA VAL A 26 4.26 3.99 -0.78
C VAL A 26 4.44 5.24 -1.61
N LYS A 27 3.76 5.32 -2.76
CA LYS A 27 3.69 6.55 -3.55
C LYS A 27 2.42 6.58 -4.41
N VAL A 28 1.93 7.76 -4.71
CA VAL A 28 1.08 7.98 -5.88
C VAL A 28 1.98 8.21 -7.07
N ASN A 29 1.72 7.54 -8.20
CA ASN A 29 2.50 7.70 -9.42
C ASN A 29 1.80 8.65 -10.43
N GLU A 30 2.49 8.94 -11.53
CA GLU A 30 2.00 9.81 -12.61
C GLU A 30 0.72 9.30 -13.30
N ASN A 31 0.38 8.02 -13.12
CA ASN A 31 -0.81 7.38 -13.67
C ASN A 31 -1.99 7.37 -12.68
N ASP A 32 -2.05 8.36 -11.77
CA ASP A 32 -3.09 8.49 -10.74
C ASP A 32 -3.34 7.19 -9.96
N SER A 33 -2.25 6.48 -9.62
CA SER A 33 -2.32 5.20 -8.93
C SER A 33 -1.50 5.19 -7.66
N LEU A 34 -2.13 4.77 -6.56
CA LEU A 34 -1.45 4.49 -5.31
C LEU A 34 -0.74 3.14 -5.42
N VAL A 35 0.59 3.16 -5.33
CA VAL A 35 1.46 1.99 -5.38
C VAL A 35 2.01 1.71 -3.98
N VAL A 36 1.90 0.45 -3.56
CA VAL A 36 2.51 -0.05 -2.33
C VAL A 36 3.38 -1.26 -2.63
N GLU A 37 4.65 -1.18 -2.25
CA GLU A 37 5.60 -2.30 -2.35
C GLU A 37 6.12 -2.69 -0.97
N ILE A 38 6.23 -3.99 -0.74
CA ILE A 38 6.79 -4.59 0.48
C ILE A 38 7.96 -5.47 0.06
N LYS A 39 9.17 -5.01 0.34
CA LYS A 39 10.41 -5.72 0.11
C LYS A 39 10.79 -6.56 1.32
N ARG A 40 11.02 -7.85 1.10
CA ARG A 40 11.41 -8.80 2.15
C ARG A 40 12.86 -9.24 1.95
N LYS A 41 13.52 -9.65 3.04
CA LYS A 41 14.92 -10.09 3.00
C LYS A 41 15.13 -11.37 2.19
N ASP A 42 14.11 -12.21 2.11
CA ASP A 42 14.11 -13.47 1.36
C ASP A 42 13.83 -13.28 -0.14
N GLY A 43 13.72 -12.03 -0.62
CA GLY A 43 13.45 -11.72 -2.02
C GLY A 43 11.99 -11.87 -2.45
N ASN A 44 11.12 -12.37 -1.57
CA ASN A 44 9.69 -12.58 -1.83
C ASN A 44 8.89 -11.26 -1.76
N ASN A 45 9.24 -10.31 -2.61
CA ASN A 45 8.65 -8.98 -2.62
C ASN A 45 7.18 -9.03 -3.05
N PHE A 46 6.38 -8.16 -2.45
CA PHE A 46 4.96 -7.98 -2.77
C PHE A 46 4.73 -6.58 -3.32
N GLY A 47 3.87 -6.46 -4.33
CA GLY A 47 3.46 -5.18 -4.91
C GLY A 47 1.97 -5.16 -5.18
N VAL A 48 1.33 -4.03 -4.88
CA VAL A 48 -0.07 -3.77 -5.20
C VAL A 48 -0.24 -2.32 -5.65
N SER A 49 -1.11 -2.12 -6.64
CA SER A 49 -1.51 -0.79 -7.12
C SER A 49 -3.03 -0.63 -7.04
N PHE A 50 -3.47 0.57 -6.70
CA PHE A 50 -4.87 0.99 -6.70
C PHE A 50 -5.00 2.19 -7.65
N THR A 51 -5.71 2.00 -8.75
CA THR A 51 -5.94 3.03 -9.78
C THR A 51 -7.03 4.01 -9.35
N ASP A 52 -7.13 5.14 -10.05
CA ASP A 52 -8.16 6.17 -9.84
C ASP A 52 -8.06 6.79 -8.44
N PHE A 53 -6.82 7.09 -8.01
CA PHE A 53 -6.54 7.59 -6.67
C PHE A 53 -7.25 8.91 -6.39
N SER A 54 -7.18 9.86 -7.32
CA SER A 54 -7.78 11.19 -7.16
C SER A 54 -9.28 11.10 -6.93
N ASN A 55 -9.99 10.31 -7.72
CA ASN A 55 -11.43 10.13 -7.58
C ASN A 55 -11.78 9.39 -6.28
N ARG A 56 -11.01 8.36 -5.89
CA ARG A 56 -11.20 7.67 -4.61
C ARG A 56 -11.11 8.64 -3.44
N ILE A 57 -10.08 9.49 -3.40
CA ILE A 57 -9.91 10.51 -2.35
C ILE A 57 -11.14 11.41 -2.25
N LEU A 58 -11.66 11.90 -3.38
CA LEU A 58 -12.87 12.73 -3.40
C LEU A 58 -14.11 12.00 -2.85
N ASN A 59 -14.15 10.68 -2.98
CA ASN A 59 -15.24 9.83 -2.49
C ASN A 59 -14.99 9.24 -1.09
N GLY A 60 -14.11 9.85 -0.29
CA GLY A 60 -13.91 9.47 1.11
C GLY A 60 -12.94 8.31 1.33
N PHE A 61 -12.01 8.09 0.41
CA PHE A 61 -10.93 7.12 0.57
C PHE A 61 -9.99 7.49 1.71
N THR A 62 -9.77 6.55 2.63
CA THR A 62 -9.02 6.78 3.87
C THR A 62 -7.81 5.87 3.97
N THR A 63 -6.78 6.34 4.66
CA THR A 63 -5.59 5.52 4.92
C THR A 63 -5.91 4.27 5.75
N GLU A 64 -6.93 4.30 6.61
CA GLU A 64 -7.40 3.17 7.41
C GLU A 64 -7.90 2.03 6.53
N TYR A 65 -8.72 2.35 5.52
CA TYR A 65 -9.22 1.38 4.57
C TYR A 65 -8.07 0.76 3.75
N GLU A 66 -7.09 1.57 3.34
CA GLU A 66 -5.96 1.11 2.55
C GLU A 66 -4.99 0.23 3.34
N VAL A 67 -4.80 0.52 4.63
CA VAL A 67 -4.07 -0.40 5.52
C VAL A 67 -4.76 -1.76 5.55
N TYR A 68 -6.09 -1.80 5.68
CA TYR A 68 -6.85 -3.04 5.66
C TYR A 68 -6.68 -3.79 4.33
N GLU A 69 -6.89 -3.14 3.19
CA GLU A 69 -6.79 -3.76 1.87
C GLU A 69 -5.38 -4.27 1.55
N VAL A 70 -4.34 -3.47 1.82
CA VAL A 70 -2.94 -3.87 1.62
C VAL A 70 -2.58 -5.04 2.51
N THR A 71 -2.91 -4.99 3.81
CA THR A 71 -2.57 -6.07 4.75
C THR A 71 -3.33 -7.35 4.42
N ARG A 72 -4.59 -7.27 4.01
CA ARG A 72 -5.39 -8.41 3.56
C ARG A 72 -4.77 -9.08 2.33
N LYS A 73 -4.42 -8.32 1.29
CA LYS A 73 -3.77 -8.84 0.08
C LYS A 73 -2.39 -9.43 0.38
N TYR A 74 -1.59 -8.75 1.22
CA TYR A 74 -0.29 -9.25 1.61
C TYR A 74 -0.36 -10.55 2.43
N ARG A 75 -1.31 -10.65 3.38
CA ARG A 75 -1.54 -11.90 4.12
C ARG A 75 -1.91 -13.05 3.20
N LYS A 76 -2.82 -12.81 2.24
CA LYS A 76 -3.20 -13.81 1.24
C LYS A 76 -1.97 -14.28 0.44
N TYR A 77 -1.17 -13.33 -0.06
CA TYR A 77 0.07 -13.64 -0.77
C TYR A 77 1.02 -14.49 0.07
N VAL A 78 1.26 -14.13 1.33
CA VAL A 78 2.11 -14.92 2.24
C VAL A 78 1.55 -16.33 2.44
N MET A 79 0.24 -16.47 2.69
CA MET A 79 -0.37 -17.79 2.89
C MET A 79 -0.23 -18.70 1.66
N GLU A 80 -0.45 -18.17 0.46
CA GLU A 80 -0.31 -18.92 -0.80
C GLU A 80 1.12 -19.40 -1.07
N GLN A 81 2.13 -18.71 -0.53
CA GLN A 81 3.53 -19.12 -0.67
C GLN A 81 3.91 -20.25 0.28
N PHE A 82 3.38 -20.26 1.50
CA PHE A 82 3.80 -21.20 2.56
C PHE A 82 2.88 -22.42 2.74
N PHE A 83 1.61 -22.34 2.32
CA PHE A 83 0.59 -23.36 2.62
C PHE A 83 -0.10 -23.90 1.37
N LYS A 84 0.68 -24.24 0.32
CA LYS A 84 0.16 -24.92 -0.88
C LYS A 84 -0.44 -26.29 -0.58
#